data_AF-A0A7Y5SAJ1-F1
#
_entry.id   AF-A0A7Y5SAJ1-F1
#
_cell.length_a   1.000
_cell.length_b   1.000
_cell.length_c   1.000
_cell.angle_alpha   90.00
_cell.angle_beta   90.00
_cell.angle_gamma   90.00
#
_symmetry.space_group_name_H-M   'P 1'
#
loop_
_entity.id
_entity.type
_entity.pdbx_description
1 polymer ?
#
loop_
_entity_poly.entity_id
_entity_poly.type
_entity_poly.pdbx_seq_one_letter_code
_entity_poly.pdbx_strand_id
1 'polypeptide(L)'
;MFKNELSGPHAGVVALALMAASAIAPFAAAGHTNNIMITGYWPPTNWMVSRFSTNPELNPDGWIGGNWEGRGYNVFSYFPTFNPDDAPNWGKGTGDFEVDYQDTSADWQRIVNEVKPAAIITFSRGNPGSNWEVESRLKMRAVNSWFPDYLEPKRPSADMPIFADLAPNQIVPSTLPMQGIVDAVKASGAISNAYIDTGNGFGGAFLSEFIGLHGEWYNMQHSGVNDPYRNFAAGHIHVGIDTPLAAANMATETTLRVLTDYLDTVVPAPGTAGMVFLGLASIARRRRP
;
A
#
# COMPACT_ATOMS: atom_id res chain seq x y z
N MET A 1 94.24 -14.25 -15.81
CA MET A 1 94.29 -14.99 -17.08
C MET A 1 92.86 -15.44 -17.38
N PHE A 2 92.36 -15.08 -18.57
CA PHE A 2 91.03 -15.34 -19.15
C PHE A 2 89.77 -14.63 -18.61
N LYS A 3 89.17 -13.85 -19.53
CA LYS A 3 87.80 -13.30 -19.56
C LYS A 3 86.81 -14.43 -19.90
N ASN A 4 85.55 -14.31 -19.46
CA ASN A 4 84.41 -14.21 -20.38
C ASN A 4 83.09 -13.85 -19.69
N GLU A 5 82.29 -13.09 -20.43
CA GLU A 5 80.95 -12.55 -20.16
C GLU A 5 79.86 -13.63 -20.25
N LEU A 6 78.70 -13.43 -19.58
CA LEU A 6 77.37 -13.20 -20.19
C LEU A 6 76.19 -13.48 -19.22
N SER A 7 75.39 -12.43 -19.03
CA SER A 7 73.90 -12.35 -18.99
C SER A 7 73.03 -13.36 -18.22
N GLY A 8 72.14 -12.83 -17.36
CA GLY A 8 70.85 -13.45 -17.02
C GLY A 8 70.09 -12.69 -15.90
N PRO A 9 68.76 -12.46 -15.98
CA PRO A 9 68.13 -11.28 -15.39
C PRO A 9 67.33 -11.50 -14.09
N HIS A 10 67.26 -10.41 -13.31
CA HIS A 10 66.23 -9.93 -12.38
C HIS A 10 65.17 -10.90 -11.84
N ALA A 11 65.22 -11.12 -10.52
CA ALA A 11 64.06 -11.50 -9.70
C ALA A 11 63.67 -10.29 -8.84
N GLY A 12 62.49 -9.72 -9.14
CA GLY A 12 61.92 -8.57 -8.45
C GLY A 12 61.40 -8.91 -7.05
N VAL A 13 61.60 -7.96 -6.14
CA VAL A 13 61.03 -7.96 -4.79
C VAL A 13 59.55 -7.58 -4.90
N VAL A 14 58.64 -8.51 -4.59
CA VAL A 14 57.22 -8.23 -4.45
C VAL A 14 56.96 -7.76 -3.02
N ALA A 15 56.72 -6.46 -2.86
CA ALA A 15 56.21 -5.88 -1.64
C ALA A 15 54.70 -6.18 -1.54
N LEU A 16 54.30 -6.94 -0.52
CA LEU A 16 52.91 -7.23 -0.20
C LEU A 16 52.30 -6.02 0.52
N ALA A 17 51.62 -5.14 -0.20
CA ALA A 17 50.78 -4.10 0.39
C ALA A 17 49.37 -4.65 0.63
N LEU A 18 49.05 -4.97 1.89
CA LEU A 18 47.66 -5.19 2.32
C LEU A 18 46.91 -3.86 2.26
N MET A 19 46.15 -3.63 1.18
CA MET A 19 45.07 -2.65 1.18
C MET A 19 43.83 -3.29 1.81
N ALA A 20 43.53 -2.92 3.05
CA ALA A 20 42.22 -3.14 3.63
C ALA A 20 41.23 -2.21 2.90
N ALA A 21 40.59 -2.72 1.84
CA ALA A 21 39.45 -2.07 1.23
C ALA A 21 38.25 -2.24 2.17
N SER A 22 38.05 -1.29 3.07
CA SER A 22 36.80 -1.13 3.80
C SER A 22 35.72 -0.80 2.78
N ALA A 23 35.01 -1.81 2.30
CA ALA A 23 33.79 -1.62 1.52
C ALA A 23 32.74 -0.99 2.45
N ILE A 24 32.69 0.34 2.48
CA ILE A 24 31.50 1.04 2.95
C ILE A 24 30.48 0.81 1.84
N ALA A 25 29.71 -0.27 1.96
CA ALA A 25 28.52 -0.43 1.14
C ALA A 25 27.67 0.82 1.39
N PRO A 26 27.31 1.60 0.35
CA PRO A 26 26.28 2.59 0.54
C PRO A 26 25.06 1.83 1.05
N PHE A 27 24.49 2.27 2.18
CA PHE A 27 23.13 1.89 2.53
C PHE A 27 22.29 2.31 1.34
N ALA A 28 21.94 1.36 0.46
CA ALA A 28 20.95 1.58 -0.55
C ALA A 28 19.70 1.97 0.22
N ALA A 29 19.22 3.20 0.03
CA ALA A 29 17.88 3.55 0.49
C ALA A 29 16.96 2.48 -0.09
N ALA A 30 16.26 1.75 0.77
CA ALA A 30 15.32 0.75 0.31
C ALA A 30 14.35 1.42 -0.65
N GLY A 31 14.17 0.82 -1.83
CA GLY A 31 13.23 1.32 -2.82
C GLY A 31 11.82 1.36 -2.23
N HIS A 32 11.00 2.25 -2.75
CA HIS A 32 9.55 2.14 -2.68
C HIS A 32 9.01 2.59 -4.02
N THR A 33 7.78 2.19 -4.34
CA THR A 33 7.05 2.86 -5.41
C THR A 33 6.41 4.12 -4.84
N ASN A 34 5.89 5.00 -5.69
CA ASN A 34 4.98 6.05 -5.24
C ASN A 34 3.52 5.67 -5.55
N ASN A 35 3.21 4.36 -5.56
CA ASN A 35 1.90 3.87 -5.93
C ASN A 35 1.03 3.70 -4.69
N ILE A 36 -0.20 4.18 -4.75
CA ILE A 36 -1.26 3.97 -3.77
C ILE A 36 -2.30 3.09 -4.45
N MET A 37 -2.70 2.01 -3.77
CA MET A 37 -3.79 1.15 -4.23
C MET A 37 -5.05 1.47 -3.43
N ILE A 38 -6.16 1.70 -4.12
CA ILE A 38 -7.48 1.79 -3.50
C ILE A 38 -8.46 0.80 -4.13
N THR A 39 -9.44 0.33 -3.38
CA THR A 39 -10.48 -0.60 -3.87
C THR A 39 -11.79 -0.37 -3.14
N GLY A 40 -12.92 -0.82 -3.69
CA GLY A 40 -14.25 -0.60 -3.12
C GLY A 40 -15.22 -1.75 -3.36
N TYR A 41 -15.80 -2.30 -2.28
CA TYR A 41 -16.91 -3.26 -2.35
C TYR A 41 -18.28 -2.62 -2.25
N TRP A 42 -19.06 -2.86 -3.30
CA TRP A 42 -20.42 -2.37 -3.52
C TRP A 42 -20.55 -0.86 -3.61
N PRO A 43 -21.60 -0.37 -4.29
CA PRO A 43 -21.95 1.03 -4.25
C PRO A 43 -22.23 1.54 -2.83
N PRO A 44 -21.79 2.76 -2.48
CA PRO A 44 -21.18 3.75 -3.38
C PRO A 44 -19.66 3.59 -3.58
N THR A 45 -19.00 2.63 -2.93
CA THR A 45 -17.53 2.60 -2.82
C THR A 45 -16.82 2.21 -4.11
N ASN A 46 -17.34 1.25 -4.88
CA ASN A 46 -16.72 0.92 -6.17
C ASN A 46 -16.87 2.08 -7.18
N TRP A 47 -17.98 2.81 -7.14
CA TRP A 47 -18.22 3.98 -7.98
C TRP A 47 -17.33 5.16 -7.61
N MET A 48 -17.07 5.39 -6.32
CA MET A 48 -16.25 6.54 -5.93
C MET A 48 -14.76 6.35 -6.27
N VAL A 49 -14.29 5.10 -6.28
CA VAL A 49 -12.90 4.78 -6.65
C VAL A 49 -12.71 4.58 -8.16
N SER A 50 -13.78 4.49 -8.96
CA SER A 50 -13.68 4.12 -10.38
C SER A 50 -12.82 5.07 -11.22
N ARG A 51 -12.82 6.36 -10.87
CA ARG A 51 -12.04 7.41 -11.53
C ARG A 51 -10.52 7.20 -11.44
N PHE A 52 -10.09 6.34 -10.53
CA PHE A 52 -8.70 5.95 -10.33
C PHE A 52 -8.31 4.66 -11.05
N SER A 53 -9.21 4.07 -11.84
CA SER A 53 -8.89 2.91 -12.67
C SER A 53 -8.17 3.36 -13.95
N THR A 54 -7.18 2.58 -14.35
CA THR A 54 -6.51 2.70 -15.66
C THR A 54 -7.25 1.96 -16.77
N ASN A 55 -8.27 1.16 -16.44
CA ASN A 55 -9.07 0.44 -17.42
C ASN A 55 -10.08 1.40 -18.08
N PRO A 56 -9.99 1.68 -19.40
CA PRO A 56 -10.90 2.61 -20.07
C PRO A 56 -12.35 2.11 -20.16
N GLU A 57 -12.59 0.81 -20.00
CA GLU A 57 -13.96 0.27 -19.93
C GLU A 57 -14.62 0.59 -18.58
N LEU A 58 -13.83 0.60 -17.50
CA LEU A 58 -14.28 0.92 -16.15
C LEU A 58 -14.26 2.43 -15.85
N ASN A 59 -13.42 3.18 -16.58
CA ASN A 59 -13.19 4.60 -16.39
C ASN A 59 -13.05 5.32 -17.77
N PRO A 60 -14.17 5.52 -18.48
CA PRO A 60 -14.17 6.07 -19.84
C PRO A 60 -13.69 7.53 -19.91
N ASP A 61 -13.78 8.28 -18.80
CA ASP A 61 -13.32 9.67 -18.71
C ASP A 61 -11.79 9.78 -18.53
N GLY A 62 -11.11 8.64 -18.37
CA GLY A 62 -9.66 8.54 -18.26
C GLY A 62 -9.15 8.57 -16.82
N TRP A 63 -7.98 7.98 -16.65
CA TRP A 63 -7.33 7.82 -15.34
C TRP A 63 -6.84 9.16 -14.79
N ILE A 64 -7.36 9.57 -13.63
CA ILE A 64 -6.93 10.81 -12.95
C ILE A 64 -5.83 10.59 -11.91
N GLY A 65 -5.44 9.34 -11.65
CA GLY A 65 -4.56 8.98 -10.55
C GLY A 65 -3.07 9.21 -10.81
N GLY A 66 -2.65 9.51 -12.04
CA GLY A 66 -1.23 9.74 -12.36
C GLY A 66 -0.71 11.04 -11.74
N ASN A 67 0.37 10.96 -10.95
CA ASN A 67 0.90 12.08 -10.16
C ASN A 67 -0.24 12.91 -9.53
N TRP A 68 -1.10 12.23 -8.78
CA TRP A 68 -2.38 12.73 -8.35
C TRP A 68 -2.23 14.07 -7.61
N GLU A 69 -2.92 15.11 -8.11
CA GLU A 69 -2.82 16.51 -7.67
C GLU A 69 -1.39 17.10 -7.63
N GLY A 70 -0.44 16.54 -8.38
CA GLY A 70 0.96 16.96 -8.35
C GLY A 70 1.72 16.56 -7.09
N ARG A 71 1.20 15.60 -6.31
CA ARG A 71 1.72 15.19 -5.00
C ARG A 71 2.83 14.14 -5.05
N GLY A 72 3.22 13.69 -6.25
CA GLY A 72 4.28 12.69 -6.46
C GLY A 72 3.83 11.24 -6.33
N TYR A 73 2.55 10.98 -6.06
CA TYR A 73 1.97 9.64 -5.93
C TYR A 73 1.04 9.29 -7.08
N ASN A 74 1.08 8.04 -7.54
CA ASN A 74 0.12 7.48 -8.48
C ASN A 74 -0.96 6.72 -7.71
N VAL A 75 -2.24 6.96 -7.99
CA VAL A 75 -3.36 6.26 -7.33
C VAL A 75 -4.02 5.32 -8.32
N PHE A 76 -4.06 4.04 -8.00
CA PHE A 76 -4.67 2.99 -8.81
C PHE A 76 -5.89 2.41 -8.12
N SER A 77 -6.93 2.09 -8.88
CA SER A 77 -8.06 1.32 -8.36
C SER A 77 -8.44 0.12 -9.20
N TYR A 78 -8.85 -0.92 -8.47
CA TYR A 78 -9.35 -2.20 -8.95
C TYR A 78 -10.56 -2.56 -8.09
N PHE A 79 -11.66 -2.99 -8.68
CA PHE A 79 -12.93 -3.17 -7.97
C PHE A 79 -13.95 -3.96 -8.82
N PRO A 80 -14.92 -4.60 -8.17
CA PRO A 80 -16.01 -5.26 -8.87
C PRO A 80 -16.99 -4.23 -9.43
N THR A 81 -17.54 -4.56 -10.58
CA THR A 81 -18.66 -3.85 -11.20
C THR A 81 -19.97 -4.51 -10.82
N PHE A 82 -21.04 -3.72 -10.75
CA PHE A 82 -22.37 -4.18 -10.36
C PHE A 82 -23.40 -3.63 -11.33
N ASN A 83 -24.42 -4.44 -11.63
CA ASN A 83 -25.56 -3.98 -12.41
C ASN A 83 -26.44 -3.08 -11.53
N PRO A 84 -26.74 -1.83 -11.95
CA PRO A 84 -27.69 -0.95 -11.26
C PRO A 84 -29.03 -1.60 -10.89
N ASP A 85 -29.50 -2.55 -11.70
CA ASP A 85 -30.77 -3.25 -11.49
C ASP A 85 -30.75 -4.22 -10.29
N ASP A 86 -29.56 -4.59 -9.79
CA ASP A 86 -29.41 -5.47 -8.62
C ASP A 86 -29.61 -4.71 -7.29
N ALA A 87 -29.79 -3.40 -7.32
CA ALA A 87 -29.97 -2.60 -6.12
C ALA A 87 -31.21 -3.02 -5.30
N PRO A 88 -31.14 -3.02 -3.95
CA PRO A 88 -29.97 -2.74 -3.11
C PRO A 88 -29.10 -3.98 -2.82
N ASN A 89 -29.43 -5.14 -3.41
CA ASN A 89 -28.80 -6.44 -3.20
C ASN A 89 -27.80 -6.77 -4.32
N TRP A 90 -26.72 -5.99 -4.36
CA TRP A 90 -25.71 -5.99 -5.41
C TRP A 90 -25.02 -7.34 -5.70
N GLY A 91 -25.08 -8.29 -4.78
CA GLY A 91 -24.50 -9.63 -4.98
C GLY A 91 -22.97 -9.60 -5.12
N LYS A 92 -22.45 -10.53 -5.94
CA LYS A 92 -21.01 -10.73 -6.12
C LYS A 92 -20.30 -9.69 -7.00
N GLY A 93 -21.02 -9.06 -7.91
CA GLY A 93 -20.43 -8.24 -8.98
C GLY A 93 -19.56 -9.04 -9.96
N THR A 94 -18.82 -8.33 -10.80
CA THR A 94 -17.91 -8.90 -11.82
C THR A 94 -16.65 -8.07 -12.00
N GLY A 95 -15.52 -8.70 -12.32
CA GLY A 95 -14.25 -8.02 -12.57
C GLY A 95 -13.24 -8.26 -11.45
N ASP A 96 -12.30 -7.32 -11.26
CA ASP A 96 -11.30 -7.47 -10.19
C ASP A 96 -11.95 -7.41 -8.80
N PHE A 97 -11.54 -8.29 -7.91
CA PHE A 97 -12.09 -8.44 -6.57
C PHE A 97 -13.61 -8.66 -6.61
N GLU A 98 -14.11 -9.67 -7.34
CA GLU A 98 -15.48 -10.12 -7.13
C GLU A 98 -15.69 -10.39 -5.63
N VAL A 99 -16.91 -10.19 -5.13
CA VAL A 99 -17.22 -10.41 -3.71
C VAL A 99 -17.32 -11.91 -3.45
N ASP A 100 -16.16 -12.54 -3.43
CA ASP A 100 -15.91 -13.97 -3.33
C ASP A 100 -14.53 -14.15 -2.68
N TYR A 101 -14.41 -15.00 -1.66
CA TYR A 101 -13.16 -15.11 -0.90
C TYR A 101 -11.99 -15.60 -1.75
N GLN A 102 -12.25 -16.50 -2.71
CA GLN A 102 -11.23 -17.10 -3.56
C GLN A 102 -10.70 -16.10 -4.58
N ASP A 103 -11.61 -15.45 -5.28
CA ASP A 103 -11.33 -14.41 -6.25
C ASP A 103 -10.60 -13.23 -5.60
N THR A 104 -11.09 -12.75 -4.45
CA THR A 104 -10.45 -11.68 -3.67
C THR A 104 -8.99 -12.00 -3.38
N SER A 105 -8.70 -13.21 -2.90
CA SER A 105 -7.33 -13.60 -2.55
C SER A 105 -6.43 -13.76 -3.79
N ALA A 106 -6.98 -14.29 -4.89
CA ALA A 106 -6.25 -14.47 -6.14
C ALA A 106 -5.89 -13.13 -6.79
N ASP A 107 -6.88 -12.25 -6.88
CA ASP A 107 -6.70 -10.90 -7.42
C ASP A 107 -5.78 -10.06 -6.56
N TRP A 108 -5.88 -10.21 -5.24
CA TRP A 108 -4.99 -9.50 -4.32
C TRP A 108 -3.53 -9.75 -4.65
N GLN A 109 -3.14 -11.01 -4.78
CA GLN A 109 -1.76 -11.40 -5.10
C GLN A 109 -1.31 -10.86 -6.45
N ARG A 110 -2.16 -10.95 -7.47
CA ARG A 110 -1.84 -10.43 -8.81
C ARG A 110 -1.65 -8.92 -8.78
N ILE A 111 -2.60 -8.19 -8.20
CA ILE A 111 -2.63 -6.72 -8.22
C ILE A 111 -1.50 -6.14 -7.37
N VAL A 112 -1.24 -6.64 -6.17
CA VAL A 112 -0.16 -6.08 -5.34
C VAL A 112 1.23 -6.35 -5.94
N ASN A 113 1.39 -7.44 -6.69
CA ASN A 113 2.63 -7.71 -7.43
C ASN A 113 2.82 -6.76 -8.62
N GLU A 114 1.73 -6.30 -9.24
CA GLU A 114 1.75 -5.30 -10.30
C GLU A 114 2.02 -3.90 -9.73
N VAL A 115 1.17 -3.44 -8.81
CA VAL A 115 1.15 -2.09 -8.26
C VAL A 115 2.31 -1.84 -7.29
N LYS A 116 2.66 -2.85 -6.49
CA LYS A 116 3.66 -2.76 -5.40
C LYS A 116 3.40 -1.54 -4.51
N PRO A 117 2.22 -1.45 -3.88
CA PRO A 117 1.74 -0.21 -3.28
C PRO A 117 2.57 0.22 -2.07
N ALA A 118 2.94 1.50 -2.02
CA ALA A 118 3.49 2.16 -0.84
C ALA A 118 2.40 2.47 0.19
N ALA A 119 1.14 2.54 -0.21
CA ALA A 119 0.00 2.57 0.71
C ALA A 119 -1.26 1.94 0.11
N ILE A 120 -2.15 1.45 0.96
CA ILE A 120 -3.39 0.77 0.57
C ILE A 120 -4.58 1.39 1.33
N ILE A 121 -5.68 1.65 0.64
CA ILE A 121 -6.97 1.90 1.30
C ILE A 121 -8.02 0.98 0.71
N THR A 122 -8.63 0.15 1.54
CA THR A 122 -9.77 -0.66 1.13
C THR A 122 -11.06 0.01 1.60
N PHE A 123 -12.05 0.07 0.74
CA PHE A 123 -13.37 0.61 1.06
C PHE A 123 -14.43 -0.47 0.93
N SER A 124 -15.49 -0.37 1.72
CA SER A 124 -16.68 -1.18 1.48
C SER A 124 -17.95 -0.48 1.97
N ARG A 125 -19.09 -0.91 1.45
CA ARG A 125 -20.41 -0.43 1.89
C ARG A 125 -20.68 -0.85 3.34
N GLY A 126 -20.94 0.13 4.20
CA GLY A 126 -21.20 -0.05 5.63
C GLY A 126 -22.69 0.06 5.98
N ASN A 127 -22.97 0.57 7.18
CA ASN A 127 -24.32 0.75 7.71
C ASN A 127 -25.15 1.79 6.94
N PRO A 128 -26.49 1.78 7.08
CA PRO A 128 -27.35 2.85 6.57
C PRO A 128 -26.92 4.24 7.09
N GLY A 129 -27.16 5.27 6.28
CA GLY A 129 -26.73 6.64 6.54
C GLY A 129 -25.59 7.11 5.64
N SER A 130 -25.09 8.32 5.95
CA SER A 130 -23.93 8.94 5.30
C SER A 130 -22.82 9.10 6.34
N ASN A 131 -22.01 8.06 6.44
CA ASN A 131 -20.97 7.85 7.47
C ASN A 131 -19.66 7.43 6.80
N TRP A 132 -18.56 7.80 7.43
CA TRP A 132 -17.20 7.48 7.01
C TRP A 132 -16.46 6.86 8.19
N GLU A 133 -16.51 5.53 8.27
CA GLU A 133 -16.06 4.76 9.43
C GLU A 133 -14.66 4.23 9.15
N VAL A 134 -13.65 4.89 9.71
CA VAL A 134 -12.26 4.45 9.58
C VAL A 134 -12.02 3.34 10.59
N GLU A 135 -11.82 2.12 10.12
CA GLU A 135 -11.64 0.95 11.00
C GLU A 135 -10.34 1.06 11.77
N SER A 136 -10.40 1.05 13.11
CA SER A 136 -9.18 1.11 13.93
C SER A 136 -8.36 -0.17 13.86
N ARG A 137 -9.01 -1.29 13.58
CA ARG A 137 -8.44 -2.63 13.63
C ARG A 137 -9.37 -3.63 12.98
N LEU A 138 -8.75 -4.69 12.48
CA LEU A 138 -9.38 -5.82 11.83
C LEU A 138 -9.10 -7.09 12.64
N LYS A 139 -9.88 -8.14 12.43
CA LYS A 139 -9.81 -9.40 13.13
C LYS A 139 -9.82 -10.57 12.15
N MET A 140 -8.71 -11.30 12.13
CA MET A 140 -8.64 -12.59 11.47
C MET A 140 -9.59 -13.59 12.13
N ARG A 141 -10.41 -14.29 11.33
CA ARG A 141 -11.38 -15.28 11.82
C ARG A 141 -10.97 -16.67 11.37
N ALA A 142 -11.35 -17.68 12.15
CA ALA A 142 -11.24 -19.06 11.70
C ALA A 142 -12.06 -19.25 10.41
N VAL A 143 -11.60 -20.12 9.51
CA VAL A 143 -12.24 -20.40 8.20
C VAL A 143 -13.76 -20.56 8.31
N ASN A 144 -14.24 -21.36 9.25
CA ASN A 144 -15.68 -21.64 9.42
C ASN A 144 -16.47 -20.53 10.14
N SER A 145 -15.80 -19.48 10.61
CA SER A 145 -16.42 -18.33 11.28
C SER A 145 -16.70 -17.15 10.35
N TRP A 146 -16.29 -17.24 9.09
CA TRP A 146 -16.66 -16.32 8.03
C TRP A 146 -18.10 -16.58 7.56
N PHE A 147 -18.85 -15.53 7.26
CA PHE A 147 -20.17 -15.67 6.64
C PHE A 147 -20.03 -16.20 5.21
N PRO A 148 -20.95 -17.09 4.75
CA PRO A 148 -20.97 -17.56 3.37
C PRO A 148 -21.10 -16.41 2.37
N ASP A 149 -20.29 -16.40 1.31
CA ASP A 149 -20.47 -15.52 0.16
C ASP A 149 -21.43 -16.11 -0.89
N TYR A 150 -21.27 -15.69 -2.14
CA TYR A 150 -22.18 -16.02 -3.24
C TYR A 150 -21.78 -17.27 -4.05
N LEU A 151 -20.51 -17.71 -4.05
CA LEU A 151 -20.02 -18.77 -4.94
C LEU A 151 -19.37 -19.92 -4.17
N GLU A 152 -19.44 -21.15 -4.69
CA GLU A 152 -18.77 -22.26 -4.02
C GLU A 152 -17.27 -22.31 -4.36
N PRO A 153 -16.37 -22.50 -3.38
CA PRO A 153 -16.66 -22.68 -1.95
C PRO A 153 -16.95 -21.36 -1.22
N LYS A 154 -18.10 -21.26 -0.55
CA LYS A 154 -18.61 -19.97 0.00
C LYS A 154 -17.84 -19.35 1.16
N ARG A 155 -16.75 -19.96 1.56
CA ARG A 155 -15.91 -19.54 2.69
C ARG A 155 -14.46 -19.63 2.25
N PRO A 156 -13.56 -18.83 2.83
CA PRO A 156 -12.16 -18.88 2.46
C PRO A 156 -11.60 -20.28 2.68
N SER A 157 -10.65 -20.68 1.85
CA SER A 157 -9.97 -21.96 2.00
C SER A 157 -8.81 -21.84 3.00
N ALA A 158 -8.58 -22.89 3.78
CA ALA A 158 -7.54 -22.89 4.80
C ALA A 158 -6.11 -22.84 4.24
N ASP A 159 -5.93 -23.13 2.95
CA ASP A 159 -4.66 -23.09 2.23
C ASP A 159 -4.35 -21.71 1.62
N MET A 160 -5.26 -20.73 1.74
CA MET A 160 -4.98 -19.36 1.33
C MET A 160 -3.83 -18.78 2.16
N PRO A 161 -2.83 -18.10 1.54
CA PRO A 161 -1.62 -17.68 2.25
C PRO A 161 -1.85 -16.79 3.47
N ILE A 162 -2.91 -15.97 3.49
CA ILE A 162 -3.25 -15.14 4.66
C ILE A 162 -3.50 -15.98 5.93
N PHE A 163 -3.98 -17.23 5.80
CA PHE A 163 -4.17 -18.15 6.93
C PHE A 163 -2.88 -18.82 7.42
N ALA A 164 -1.80 -18.76 6.65
CA ALA A 164 -0.48 -19.21 7.09
C ALA A 164 0.20 -18.15 8.01
N ASP A 165 -0.10 -16.88 7.77
CA ASP A 165 0.56 -15.75 8.45
C ASP A 165 -0.27 -15.17 9.60
N LEU A 166 -1.61 -15.19 9.49
CA LEU A 166 -2.52 -14.64 10.51
C LEU A 166 -3.27 -15.74 11.25
N ALA A 167 -3.13 -15.76 12.57
CA ALA A 167 -3.81 -16.72 13.43
C ALA A 167 -5.29 -16.34 13.64
N PRO A 168 -6.20 -17.32 13.84
CA PRO A 168 -7.58 -17.03 14.23
C PRO A 168 -7.65 -16.17 15.50
N ASN A 169 -8.51 -15.15 15.47
CA ASN A 169 -8.68 -14.09 16.47
C ASN A 169 -7.53 -13.09 16.59
N GLN A 170 -6.50 -13.17 15.74
CA GLN A 170 -5.49 -12.13 15.67
C GLN A 170 -6.15 -10.80 15.28
N ILE A 171 -5.84 -9.75 16.04
CA ILE A 171 -6.28 -8.39 15.78
C ILE A 171 -5.14 -7.68 15.07
N VAL A 172 -5.44 -7.06 13.92
CA VAL A 172 -4.48 -6.34 13.10
C VAL A 172 -4.86 -4.86 13.09
N PRO A 173 -4.04 -3.97 13.68
CA PRO A 173 -4.38 -2.55 13.77
C PRO A 173 -4.24 -1.84 12.42
N SER A 174 -5.06 -0.80 12.21
CA SER A 174 -4.92 0.08 11.07
C SER A 174 -3.65 0.92 11.16
N THR A 175 -3.00 1.13 10.01
CA THR A 175 -1.81 1.97 9.89
C THR A 175 -2.06 3.28 9.14
N LEU A 176 -3.31 3.57 8.77
CA LEU A 176 -3.71 4.86 8.22
C LEU A 176 -3.53 6.01 9.24
N PRO A 177 -3.34 7.26 8.77
CA PRO A 177 -3.44 8.47 9.60
C PRO A 177 -4.91 8.77 9.99
N MET A 178 -5.55 7.84 10.71
CA MET A 178 -7.01 7.77 10.89
C MET A 178 -7.63 9.05 11.45
N GLN A 179 -7.04 9.62 12.50
CA GLN A 179 -7.58 10.84 13.10
C GLN A 179 -7.52 12.02 12.13
N GLY A 180 -6.41 12.15 11.38
CA GLY A 180 -6.27 13.16 10.34
C GLY A 180 -7.32 13.00 9.24
N ILE A 181 -7.60 11.75 8.84
CA ILE A 181 -8.64 11.44 7.85
C ILE A 181 -10.02 11.88 8.37
N VAL A 182 -10.39 11.47 9.59
CA VAL A 182 -11.68 11.81 10.20
C VAL A 182 -11.86 13.31 10.31
N ASP A 183 -10.84 14.03 10.78
CA ASP A 183 -10.90 15.48 10.97
C ASP A 183 -11.01 16.20 9.63
N ALA A 184 -10.25 15.77 8.62
CA ALA A 184 -10.28 16.39 7.30
C ALA A 184 -11.61 16.13 6.56
N VAL A 185 -12.17 14.91 6.63
CA VAL A 185 -13.45 14.58 6.00
C VAL A 185 -14.60 15.37 6.65
N LYS A 186 -14.56 15.57 7.97
CA LYS A 186 -15.50 16.48 8.65
C LYS A 186 -15.34 17.92 8.19
N ALA A 187 -14.10 18.41 8.14
CA ALA A 187 -13.79 19.79 7.79
C ALA A 187 -14.11 20.12 6.32
N SER A 188 -14.04 19.15 5.40
CA SER A 188 -14.41 19.35 4.00
C SER A 188 -15.91 19.53 3.79
N GLY A 189 -16.73 19.17 4.77
CA GLY A 189 -18.19 19.19 4.67
C GLY A 189 -18.76 18.05 3.82
N ALA A 190 -17.94 17.10 3.36
CA ALA A 190 -18.38 15.96 2.57
C ALA A 190 -19.30 15.03 3.38
N ILE A 191 -18.83 14.62 4.56
CA ILE A 191 -19.52 13.68 5.44
C ILE A 191 -19.28 14.11 6.88
N SER A 192 -20.31 14.63 7.56
CA SER A 192 -20.19 15.10 8.94
C SER A 192 -20.04 13.95 9.95
N ASN A 193 -20.58 12.78 9.64
CA ASN A 193 -20.47 11.58 10.46
C ASN A 193 -19.25 10.72 10.08
N ALA A 194 -18.05 11.32 10.13
CA ALA A 194 -16.80 10.57 10.05
C ALA A 194 -16.29 10.21 11.45
N TYR A 195 -15.79 8.99 11.66
CA TYR A 195 -15.25 8.59 12.96
C TYR A 195 -14.31 7.39 12.83
N ILE A 196 -13.52 7.16 13.88
CA ILE A 196 -12.72 5.94 14.00
C ILE A 196 -13.60 4.88 14.65
N ASP A 197 -13.89 3.78 13.94
CA ASP A 197 -14.61 2.67 14.54
C ASP A 197 -13.67 1.84 15.42
N THR A 198 -14.01 1.76 16.70
CA THR A 198 -13.30 0.97 17.72
C THR A 198 -14.16 -0.17 18.27
N GLY A 199 -15.36 -0.33 17.71
CA GLY A 199 -16.36 -1.32 18.09
C GLY A 199 -15.83 -2.75 18.02
N ASN A 200 -16.49 -3.64 18.75
CA ASN A 200 -16.16 -5.06 18.76
C ASN A 200 -16.73 -5.81 17.54
N GLY A 201 -17.44 -5.10 16.66
CA GLY A 201 -17.83 -5.59 15.34
C GLY A 201 -16.65 -5.72 14.39
N PHE A 202 -15.59 -4.92 14.59
CA PHE A 202 -14.49 -4.73 13.63
C PHE A 202 -15.05 -4.34 12.25
N GLY A 203 -14.35 -4.63 11.15
CA GLY A 203 -14.88 -4.54 9.79
C GLY A 203 -15.94 -5.60 9.44
N GLY A 204 -16.50 -6.31 10.43
CA GLY A 204 -17.53 -7.34 10.25
C GLY A 204 -16.96 -8.77 10.14
N ALA A 205 -17.75 -9.68 9.55
CA ALA A 205 -17.38 -11.10 9.41
C ALA A 205 -17.59 -11.63 7.99
N PHE A 206 -17.55 -10.72 7.02
CA PHE A 206 -17.74 -10.98 5.61
C PHE A 206 -16.60 -10.36 4.79
N LEU A 207 -16.79 -10.17 3.48
CA LEU A 207 -15.75 -9.75 2.57
C LEU A 207 -15.13 -8.36 2.88
N SER A 208 -15.87 -7.44 3.52
CA SER A 208 -15.33 -6.14 3.98
C SER A 208 -14.15 -6.30 4.93
N GLU A 209 -14.32 -7.09 5.98
CA GLU A 209 -13.26 -7.44 6.94
C GLU A 209 -12.12 -8.20 6.23
N PHE A 210 -12.46 -9.12 5.32
CA PHE A 210 -11.49 -9.97 4.64
C PHE A 210 -10.56 -9.20 3.70
N ILE A 211 -11.09 -8.28 2.88
CA ILE A 211 -10.26 -7.45 2.00
C ILE A 211 -9.48 -6.39 2.80
N GLY A 212 -10.08 -5.87 3.89
CA GLY A 212 -9.34 -5.04 4.84
C GLY A 212 -8.12 -5.77 5.41
N LEU A 213 -8.30 -7.03 5.83
CA LEU A 213 -7.21 -7.84 6.38
C LEU A 213 -6.12 -8.09 5.35
N HIS A 214 -6.46 -8.25 4.07
CA HIS A 214 -5.47 -8.35 3.01
C HIS A 214 -4.62 -7.08 2.88
N GLY A 215 -5.25 -5.91 3.04
CA GLY A 215 -4.57 -4.61 3.14
C GLY A 215 -3.52 -4.58 4.23
N GLU A 216 -3.94 -4.85 5.47
CA GLU A 216 -3.03 -4.83 6.61
C GLU A 216 -2.00 -5.95 6.59
N TRP A 217 -2.37 -7.12 6.09
CA TRP A 217 -1.47 -8.26 5.94
C TRP A 217 -0.33 -7.92 4.96
N TYR A 218 -0.64 -7.25 3.85
CA TYR A 218 0.39 -6.72 2.94
C TYR A 218 1.29 -5.70 3.66
N ASN A 219 0.73 -4.78 4.44
CA ASN A 219 1.54 -3.86 5.25
C ASN A 219 2.46 -4.59 6.24
N MET A 220 1.97 -5.61 6.93
CA MET A 220 2.78 -6.41 7.85
C MET A 220 3.95 -7.08 7.15
N GLN A 221 3.76 -7.57 5.93
CA GLN A 221 4.80 -8.22 5.13
C GLN A 221 5.83 -7.21 4.58
N HIS A 222 5.39 -6.01 4.23
CA HIS A 222 6.18 -5.03 3.49
C HIS A 222 6.52 -3.74 4.26
N SER A 223 6.25 -3.65 5.57
CA SER A 223 6.55 -2.43 6.37
C SER A 223 8.01 -2.30 6.80
N GLY A 224 8.81 -3.34 6.57
CA GLY A 224 10.23 -3.40 6.93
C GLY A 224 11.06 -2.31 6.25
N VAL A 225 12.01 -1.74 6.98
CA VAL A 225 12.84 -0.61 6.49
C VAL A 225 13.69 -0.97 5.27
N ASN A 226 13.97 -2.27 5.09
CA ASN A 226 14.80 -2.81 4.00
C ASN A 226 13.97 -3.42 2.87
N ASP A 227 12.63 -3.35 2.94
CA ASP A 227 11.78 -3.87 1.87
C ASP A 227 11.90 -2.96 0.63
N PRO A 228 12.23 -3.50 -0.57
CA PRO A 228 12.40 -2.70 -1.78
C PRO A 228 11.09 -2.13 -2.36
N TYR A 229 9.94 -2.55 -1.82
CA TYR A 229 8.59 -2.10 -2.17
C TYR A 229 7.81 -1.78 -0.90
N ARG A 230 8.49 -1.08 0.02
CA ARG A 230 7.98 -0.83 1.36
C ARG A 230 6.57 -0.23 1.34
N ASN A 231 5.69 -0.83 2.14
CA ASN A 231 4.36 -0.31 2.41
C ASN A 231 4.36 0.45 3.74
N PHE A 232 3.88 1.69 3.72
CA PHE A 232 3.94 2.59 4.87
C PHE A 232 2.60 2.70 5.60
N ALA A 233 1.49 2.45 4.92
CA ALA A 233 0.16 2.50 5.51
C ALA A 233 -0.84 1.62 4.75
N ALA A 234 -1.70 0.95 5.49
CA ALA A 234 -2.87 0.26 5.03
C ALA A 234 -4.05 0.53 5.98
N GLY A 235 -5.27 0.31 5.49
CA GLY A 235 -6.48 0.37 6.31
C GLY A 235 -7.76 0.07 5.54
N HIS A 236 -8.85 -0.01 6.31
CA HIS A 236 -10.20 -0.20 5.82
C HIS A 236 -11.10 0.96 6.23
N ILE A 237 -12.02 1.34 5.35
CA ILE A 237 -13.03 2.37 5.62
C ILE A 237 -14.40 1.88 5.15
N HIS A 238 -15.35 1.78 6.06
CA HIS A 238 -16.75 1.59 5.72
C HIS A 238 -17.41 2.92 5.32
N VAL A 239 -18.21 2.88 4.27
CA VAL A 239 -18.93 4.04 3.74
C VAL A 239 -20.43 3.79 3.80
N GLY A 240 -21.15 4.76 4.37
CA GLY A 240 -22.59 4.71 4.53
C GLY A 240 -23.35 4.48 3.24
N ILE A 241 -24.39 3.64 3.31
CA ILE A 241 -25.21 3.24 2.15
C ILE A 241 -25.83 4.45 1.42
N ASP A 242 -26.23 5.46 2.19
CA ASP A 242 -26.97 6.62 1.68
C ASP A 242 -26.02 7.80 1.35
N THR A 243 -24.70 7.57 1.40
CA THR A 243 -23.71 8.57 1.05
C THR A 243 -23.84 8.94 -0.43
N PRO A 244 -24.17 10.21 -0.78
CA PRO A 244 -24.22 10.61 -2.18
C PRO A 244 -22.87 10.44 -2.85
N LEU A 245 -22.84 9.98 -4.11
CA LEU A 245 -21.59 9.72 -4.83
C LEU A 245 -20.65 10.94 -4.85
N ALA A 246 -21.19 12.16 -5.00
CA ALA A 246 -20.39 13.38 -4.95
C ALA A 246 -19.70 13.58 -3.58
N ALA A 247 -20.40 13.28 -2.48
CA ALA A 247 -19.83 13.33 -1.14
C ALA A 247 -18.79 12.21 -0.92
N ALA A 248 -19.08 11.01 -1.40
CA ALA A 248 -18.15 9.86 -1.35
C ALA A 248 -16.86 10.14 -2.13
N ASN A 249 -16.96 10.74 -3.33
CA ASN A 249 -15.82 11.21 -4.11
C ASN A 249 -14.98 12.23 -3.33
N MET A 250 -15.64 13.27 -2.79
CA MET A 250 -14.95 14.32 -2.03
C MET A 250 -14.27 13.76 -0.77
N ALA A 251 -14.90 12.83 -0.06
CA ALA A 251 -14.34 12.18 1.11
C ALA A 251 -13.14 11.28 0.75
N THR A 252 -13.21 10.56 -0.37
CA THR A 252 -12.10 9.74 -0.90
C THR A 252 -10.90 10.61 -1.25
N GLU A 253 -11.10 11.68 -2.01
CA GLU A 253 -10.03 12.62 -2.35
C GLU A 253 -9.46 13.28 -1.07
N THR A 254 -10.31 13.70 -0.13
CA THR A 254 -9.85 14.26 1.14
C THR A 254 -8.99 13.27 1.93
N THR A 255 -9.41 12.01 1.98
CA THR A 255 -8.66 10.92 2.61
C THR A 255 -7.29 10.71 1.95
N LEU A 256 -7.24 10.72 0.62
CA LEU A 256 -5.99 10.59 -0.14
C LEU A 256 -5.04 11.79 0.09
N ARG A 257 -5.55 13.01 0.22
CA ARG A 257 -4.71 14.19 0.58
C ARG A 257 -4.04 13.98 1.93
N VAL A 258 -4.80 13.56 2.95
CA VAL A 258 -4.24 13.26 4.28
C VAL A 258 -3.22 12.12 4.21
N LEU A 259 -3.52 11.05 3.46
CA LEU A 259 -2.60 9.93 3.32
C LEU A 259 -1.29 10.37 2.65
N THR A 260 -1.35 11.12 1.55
CA THR A 260 -0.14 11.62 0.86
C THR A 260 0.68 12.57 1.74
N ASP A 261 0.02 13.48 2.47
CA ASP A 261 0.70 14.35 3.44
C ASP A 261 1.40 13.52 4.54
N TYR A 262 0.77 12.44 5.01
CA TYR A 262 1.39 11.50 5.95
C TYR A 262 2.58 10.76 5.32
N LEU A 263 2.44 10.25 4.09
CA LEU A 263 3.50 9.55 3.39
C LEU A 263 4.74 10.42 3.24
N ASP A 264 4.58 11.72 2.94
CA ASP A 264 5.70 12.67 2.86
C ASP A 264 6.47 12.82 4.19
N THR A 265 5.87 12.44 5.33
CA THR A 265 6.55 12.44 6.63
C THR A 265 7.29 11.15 6.96
N VAL A 266 6.88 10.01 6.36
CA VAL A 266 7.40 8.68 6.70
C VAL A 266 8.21 8.02 5.59
N VAL A 267 8.03 8.46 4.35
CA VAL A 267 8.83 8.08 3.20
C VAL A 267 10.19 8.77 3.31
N PRO A 268 11.31 8.03 3.33
CA PRO A 268 12.63 8.64 3.39
C PRO A 268 12.88 9.53 2.17
N ALA A 269 13.28 10.79 2.40
CA ALA A 269 13.72 11.66 1.31
C ALA A 269 14.87 11.00 0.53
N PRO A 270 14.92 11.15 -0.82
CA PRO A 270 16.07 10.73 -1.60
C PRO A 270 17.35 11.31 -1.00
N GLY A 271 18.28 10.43 -0.62
CA GLY A 271 19.29 10.69 0.41
C GLY A 271 20.01 12.03 0.34
N THR A 272 19.90 12.81 1.41
CA THR A 272 20.86 13.86 1.83
C THR A 272 22.27 13.30 2.10
N ALA A 273 22.45 11.97 2.04
CA ALA A 273 23.72 11.28 2.16
C ALA A 273 24.75 11.68 1.07
N GLY A 274 24.31 12.26 -0.06
CA GLY A 274 25.21 12.77 -1.11
C GLY A 274 25.87 14.12 -0.81
N MET A 275 25.34 14.93 0.12
CA MET A 275 25.78 16.31 0.32
C MET A 275 26.89 16.48 1.37
N VAL A 276 27.09 15.50 2.27
CA VAL A 276 28.12 15.61 3.32
C VAL A 276 29.53 15.29 2.80
N PHE A 277 29.66 14.47 1.75
CA PHE A 277 30.97 14.08 1.22
C PHE A 277 31.62 15.06 0.24
N LEU A 278 30.85 15.99 -0.36
CA LEU A 278 31.42 17.05 -1.21
C LEU A 278 31.96 18.24 -0.40
N GLY A 279 31.53 18.42 0.85
CA GLY A 279 32.02 19.46 1.76
C GLY A 279 33.42 19.19 2.33
N LEU A 280 33.84 17.92 2.46
CA LEU A 280 35.15 17.57 3.02
C LEU A 280 36.27 17.48 1.97
N ALA A 281 35.94 17.19 0.70
CA ALA A 281 36.92 17.18 -0.39
C ALA A 281 37.42 18.59 -0.78
N SER A 282 36.63 19.64 -0.49
CA SER A 282 36.99 21.03 -0.78
C SER A 282 37.84 21.70 0.31
N ILE A 283 37.89 21.15 1.52
CA ILE A 283 38.76 21.64 2.61
C ILE A 283 40.17 21.01 2.55
N ALA A 284 40.30 19.79 2.02
CA ALA A 284 41.59 19.10 1.92
C ALA A 284 42.52 19.64 0.81
N ARG A 285 42.01 20.44 -0.14
CA ARG A 285 42.79 20.97 -1.27
C ARG A 285 43.42 22.34 -1.06
N ARG A 286 43.24 22.97 0.12
CA ARG A 286 43.71 24.35 0.39
C ARG A 286 44.82 24.49 1.43
N ARG A 287 45.54 23.41 1.76
CA ARG A 287 46.73 23.51 2.62
C ARG A 287 47.87 22.62 2.13
N ARG A 288 48.68 23.15 1.21
CA ARG A 288 50.14 22.94 1.22
C ARG A 288 50.83 24.24 0.76
N PRO A 289 51.80 24.77 1.53
CA PRO A 289 52.67 25.86 1.10
C PRO A 289 53.64 25.41 0.00
#